data_AF-A0A2S7KP09-F1
#
_entry.id   AF-A0A2S7KP09-F1
#
_cell.length_a   1.000
_cell.length_b   1.000
_cell.length_c   1.000
_cell.angle_alpha   90.00
_cell.angle_beta   90.00
_cell.angle_gamma   90.00
#
_symmetry.space_group_name_H-M   'P 1'
#
loop_
_entity.id
_entity.type
_entity.pdbx_description
1 polymer ?
#
loop_
_entity_poly.entity_id
_entity_poly.type
_entity_poly.pdbx_seq_one_letter_code
_entity_poly.pdbx_strand_id
1 'polypeptide(L)'
;MFFKRKRIVQIDKEKYEIILSNMVVLLKKSPNTFQANWVEQIIHALKKDDQEEFMDKLISAEMWGGSGSVWEVGGFYDGEDYKQFAIQIVKLVDLLKESGIRSKAARSAGRVLKKMNNI
;
A
#
# COMPACT_ATOMS: atom_id res chain seq x y z
N MET A 1 6.92 -31.32 17.52
CA MET A 1 7.71 -30.55 16.53
C MET A 1 6.72 -29.90 15.55
N PHE A 2 6.42 -28.60 15.68
CA PHE A 2 5.50 -27.91 14.78
C PHE A 2 6.25 -27.48 13.52
N PHE A 3 6.08 -28.21 12.42
CA PHE A 3 6.58 -27.79 11.11
C PHE A 3 5.86 -26.51 10.68
N LYS A 4 6.50 -25.34 10.84
CA LYS A 4 6.05 -24.10 10.19
C LYS A 4 6.20 -24.30 8.68
N ARG A 5 5.10 -24.61 7.98
CA ARG A 5 5.08 -24.62 6.51
C ARG A 5 5.54 -23.25 6.02
N LYS A 6 6.66 -23.21 5.29
CA LYS A 6 7.15 -22.00 4.62
C LYS A 6 6.09 -21.61 3.59
N ARG A 7 5.33 -20.55 3.87
CA ARG A 7 4.26 -20.10 2.98
C ARG A 7 4.92 -19.40 1.80
N ILE A 8 4.60 -19.84 0.59
CA ILE A 8 5.11 -19.26 -0.65
C ILE A 8 4.44 -17.89 -0.82
N VAL A 9 5.25 -16.83 -0.91
CA VAL A 9 4.77 -15.49 -1.27
C VAL A 9 4.76 -15.41 -2.79
N GLN A 10 3.64 -15.00 -3.37
CA GLN A 10 3.49 -14.84 -4.82
C GLN A 10 3.24 -13.38 -5.15
N ILE A 11 4.24 -12.72 -5.72
CA ILE A 11 4.19 -11.30 -6.09
C ILE A 11 3.77 -11.20 -7.55
N ASP A 12 2.57 -10.65 -7.79
CA ASP A 12 2.07 -10.29 -9.11
C ASP A 12 2.51 -8.85 -9.42
N LYS A 13 3.70 -8.71 -10.03
CA LYS A 13 4.37 -7.40 -10.20
C LYS A 13 3.50 -6.39 -10.93
N GLU A 14 2.80 -6.82 -11.98
CA GLU A 14 1.94 -5.95 -12.79
C GLU A 14 0.81 -5.37 -11.95
N LYS A 15 0.11 -6.19 -11.15
CA LYS A 15 -0.95 -5.70 -10.28
C LYS A 15 -0.44 -4.73 -9.21
N TYR A 16 0.71 -5.04 -8.59
CA TYR A 16 1.31 -4.12 -7.62
C TYR A 16 1.69 -2.79 -8.27
N GLU A 17 2.35 -2.83 -9.43
CA GLU A 17 2.77 -1.63 -10.15
C GLU A 17 1.58 -0.74 -10.51
N ILE A 18 0.49 -1.32 -11.04
CA ILE A 18 -0.72 -0.58 -11.40
C ILE A 18 -1.30 0.14 -10.17
N ILE A 19 -1.48 -0.58 -9.07
CA ILE A 19 -2.09 -0.02 -7.85
C ILE A 19 -1.20 1.08 -7.26
N LEU A 20 0.10 0.80 -7.11
CA LEU A 20 1.06 1.75 -6.53
C LEU A 20 1.22 3.00 -7.42
N SER A 21 1.25 2.84 -8.75
CA SER A 21 1.34 3.97 -9.68
C SER A 21 0.11 4.88 -9.58
N ASN A 22 -1.09 4.30 -9.49
CA ASN A 22 -2.32 5.08 -9.27
C ASN A 22 -2.27 5.85 -7.95
N MET A 23 -1.73 5.25 -6.89
CA MET A 23 -1.54 5.94 -5.62
C MET A 23 -0.57 7.13 -5.77
N VAL A 24 0.56 6.96 -6.46
CA VAL A 24 1.52 8.06 -6.70
C VAL A 24 0.85 9.23 -7.42
N VAL A 25 0.07 8.96 -8.46
CA VAL A 25 -0.65 10.02 -9.21
C VAL A 25 -1.56 10.81 -8.28
N LEU A 26 -2.36 10.13 -7.45
CA LEU A 26 -3.29 10.77 -6.52
C LEU A 26 -2.57 11.54 -5.41
N LEU A 27 -1.47 10.99 -4.87
CA LEU A 27 -0.68 11.65 -3.83
C LEU A 27 0.02 12.91 -4.34
N LYS A 28 0.50 12.91 -5.59
CA LYS A 28 1.16 14.07 -6.22
C LYS A 28 0.21 15.19 -6.62
N LYS A 29 -1.09 14.91 -6.75
CA LYS A 29 -2.12 15.96 -6.91
C LYS A 29 -2.37 16.73 -5.60
N SER A 30 -1.86 16.23 -4.48
CA SER A 30 -2.08 16.75 -3.13
C SER A 30 -0.73 17.12 -2.49
N PRO A 31 -0.67 17.81 -1.34
CA PRO A 31 0.60 18.15 -0.66
C PRO A 31 1.29 16.93 0.00
N ASN A 32 1.02 15.70 -0.45
CA ASN A 32 1.49 14.45 0.14
C ASN A 32 2.77 13.94 -0.54
N THR A 33 3.73 14.84 -0.80
CA THR A 33 4.95 14.53 -1.57
C THR A 33 5.82 13.47 -0.91
N PHE A 34 5.93 13.48 0.43
CA PHE A 34 6.69 12.47 1.16
C PHE A 34 6.13 11.06 0.92
N GLN A 35 4.80 10.91 1.01
CA GLN A 35 4.11 9.64 0.81
C GLN A 35 4.19 9.20 -0.64
N ALA A 36 4.06 10.12 -1.60
CA ALA A 36 4.27 9.82 -3.01
C ALA A 36 5.68 9.26 -3.25
N ASN A 37 6.72 9.90 -2.72
CA ASN A 37 8.10 9.45 -2.85
C ASN A 37 8.33 8.07 -2.21
N TRP A 38 7.68 7.78 -1.08
CA TRP A 38 7.76 6.46 -0.46
C TRP A 38 7.17 5.37 -1.36
N VAL A 39 5.99 5.62 -1.94
CA VAL A 39 5.34 4.69 -2.87
C VAL A 39 6.18 4.51 -4.14
N GLU A 40 6.82 5.56 -4.65
CA GLU A 40 7.75 5.45 -5.78
C GLU A 40 8.96 4.56 -5.47
N GLN A 41 9.50 4.61 -4.25
CA GLN A 41 10.59 3.71 -3.85
C GLN A 41 10.14 2.25 -3.81
N ILE A 42 8.90 1.97 -3.40
CA ILE A 42 8.33 0.61 -3.46
C ILE A 42 8.25 0.15 -4.93
N ILE A 43 7.75 1.00 -5.84
CA ILE A 43 7.68 0.68 -7.27
C ILE A 43 9.08 0.44 -7.85
N HIS A 44 10.06 1.26 -7.45
CA HIS A 44 11.45 1.13 -7.92
C HIS A 44 12.07 -0.20 -7.51
N ALA A 45 11.90 -0.60 -6.25
CA ALA A 45 12.37 -1.91 -5.77
C ALA A 45 11.68 -3.06 -6.51
N LEU A 46 10.36 -2.94 -6.74
CA LEU A 46 9.59 -3.92 -7.53
C LEU A 46 10.11 -4.08 -8.96
N LYS A 47 10.47 -2.98 -9.63
CA LYS A 47 10.99 -2.95 -11.01
C LYS A 47 12.41 -3.47 -11.14
N LYS A 48 13.20 -3.35 -10.08
CA LYS A 48 14.56 -3.89 -9.99
C LYS A 48 14.61 -5.37 -9.65
N ASP A 49 13.46 -5.99 -9.44
CA ASP A 49 13.33 -7.35 -8.92
C ASP A 49 13.98 -7.55 -7.55
N ASP A 50 14.14 -6.44 -6.80
CA ASP A 50 14.64 -6.45 -5.43
C ASP A 50 13.48 -6.77 -4.49
N GLN A 51 13.20 -8.07 -4.34
CA GLN A 51 12.09 -8.55 -3.51
C GLN A 51 12.28 -8.22 -2.03
N GLU A 52 13.51 -8.15 -1.54
CA GLU A 52 13.78 -7.84 -0.13
C GLU A 52 13.44 -6.37 0.15
N GLU A 53 14.00 -5.44 -0.63
CA GLU A 53 13.72 -4.02 -0.49
C GLU A 53 12.24 -3.70 -0.74
N PHE A 54 11.63 -4.34 -1.74
CA PHE A 54 10.20 -4.21 -2.02
C PHE A 54 9.37 -4.60 -0.81
N MET A 55 9.64 -5.77 -0.22
CA MET A 55 8.91 -6.26 0.94
C MET A 55 9.09 -5.35 2.14
N ASP A 56 10.34 -4.99 2.47
CA ASP A 56 10.65 -4.15 3.63
C ASP A 56 9.94 -2.80 3.57
N LYS A 57 9.99 -2.12 2.43
CA LYS A 57 9.27 -0.86 2.24
C LYS A 57 7.76 -1.04 2.24
N LEU A 58 7.27 -2.11 1.62
CA LEU A 58 5.83 -2.39 1.52
C LEU A 58 5.19 -2.70 2.86
N ILE A 59 5.88 -3.35 3.81
CA ILE A 59 5.33 -3.67 5.14
C ILE A 59 5.79 -2.72 6.26
N SER A 60 6.51 -1.66 5.89
CA SER A 60 7.08 -0.66 6.80
C SER A 60 6.06 0.15 7.60
N ALA A 61 6.57 0.87 8.61
CA ALA A 61 5.79 1.82 9.39
C ALA A 61 5.44 3.07 8.56
N GLU A 62 6.30 3.50 7.66
CA GLU A 62 6.04 4.60 6.73
C GLU A 62 4.82 4.30 5.85
N MET A 63 4.59 3.02 5.52
CA MET A 63 3.41 2.60 4.77
C MET A 63 2.16 2.47 5.64
N TRP A 64 2.25 1.88 6.84
CA TRP A 64 1.08 1.44 7.62
C TRP A 64 0.98 1.94 9.07
N GLY A 65 1.98 2.67 9.56
CA GLY A 65 2.20 2.98 10.96
C GLY A 65 1.95 4.45 11.30
N GLY A 66 0.76 4.74 11.84
CA GLY A 66 0.45 5.99 12.54
C GLY A 66 0.43 7.26 11.67
N SER A 67 0.41 8.39 12.36
CA SER A 67 0.26 9.72 11.76
C SER A 67 1.37 10.01 10.77
N GLY A 68 0.98 10.41 9.56
CA GLY A 68 1.92 10.71 8.46
C GLY A 68 2.31 9.51 7.60
N SER A 69 1.85 8.30 7.94
CA SER A 69 2.02 7.12 7.07
C SER A 69 1.23 7.27 5.77
N VAL A 70 1.62 6.51 4.73
CA VAL A 70 1.04 6.61 3.38
C VAL A 70 -0.48 6.48 3.38
N TRP A 71 -1.05 5.58 4.19
CA TRP A 71 -2.51 5.38 4.22
C TRP A 71 -3.27 6.44 5.03
N GLU A 72 -2.59 7.19 5.90
CA GLU A 72 -3.16 8.18 6.82
C GLU A 72 -2.93 9.62 6.31
N VAL A 73 -3.21 9.83 5.01
CA VAL A 73 -3.04 11.13 4.35
C VAL A 73 -4.35 11.90 4.27
N GLY A 74 -4.26 13.21 4.48
CA GLY A 74 -5.33 14.18 4.27
C GLY A 74 -4.97 15.18 3.17
N GLY A 75 -5.62 16.35 3.18
CA GLY A 75 -5.24 17.49 2.35
C GLY A 75 -5.50 17.31 0.85
N PHE A 76 -6.35 16.36 0.47
CA PHE A 76 -6.84 16.26 -0.91
C PHE A 76 -7.78 17.43 -1.20
N TYR A 77 -7.57 18.08 -2.34
CA TYR A 77 -8.40 19.21 -2.78
C TYR A 77 -9.81 18.76 -3.21
N ASP A 78 -9.95 17.49 -3.61
CA ASP A 78 -11.19 16.86 -4.04
C ASP A 78 -11.45 15.60 -3.21
N GLY A 79 -12.68 15.48 -2.71
CA GLY A 79 -13.14 14.29 -2.00
C GLY A 79 -13.17 13.04 -2.87
N GLU A 80 -13.35 13.19 -4.20
CA GLU A 80 -13.30 12.06 -5.12
C GLU A 80 -11.87 11.52 -5.28
N ASP A 81 -10.86 12.38 -5.42
CA ASP A 81 -9.45 11.95 -5.45
C ASP A 81 -9.06 11.21 -4.17
N TYR A 82 -9.53 11.67 -3.00
CA TYR A 82 -9.33 10.95 -1.73
C TYR A 82 -10.04 9.58 -1.74
N LYS A 83 -11.28 9.50 -2.22
CA LYS A 83 -12.02 8.24 -2.31
C LYS A 83 -11.32 7.24 -3.23
N GLN A 84 -10.84 7.71 -4.39
CA GLN A 84 -10.06 6.88 -5.31
C GLN A 84 -8.77 6.39 -4.65
N PHE A 85 -8.10 7.24 -3.87
CA PHE A 85 -6.91 6.86 -3.11
C PHE A 85 -7.22 5.76 -2.09
N ALA A 86 -8.29 5.93 -1.31
CA ALA A 86 -8.75 4.93 -0.35
C ALA A 86 -9.06 3.58 -1.02
N ILE A 87 -9.67 3.61 -2.22
CA ILE A 87 -9.91 2.41 -3.03
C ILE A 87 -8.59 1.72 -3.42
N GLN A 88 -7.56 2.47 -3.82
CA GLN A 88 -6.25 1.86 -4.15
C GLN A 88 -5.59 1.22 -2.92
N ILE A 89 -5.65 1.87 -1.75
CA ILE A 89 -5.15 1.25 -0.50
C ILE A 89 -5.88 -0.04 -0.20
N VAL A 90 -7.20 -0.05 -0.32
CA VAL A 90 -8.02 -1.25 -0.10
C VAL A 90 -7.62 -2.37 -1.06
N LYS A 91 -7.47 -2.07 -2.37
CA LYS A 91 -7.00 -3.02 -3.37
C LYS A 91 -5.61 -3.56 -3.04
N LEU A 92 -4.71 -2.69 -2.56
CA LEU A 92 -3.37 -3.10 -2.14
C LEU A 92 -3.42 -4.07 -0.96
N VAL A 93 -4.25 -3.80 0.05
CA VAL A 93 -4.43 -4.68 1.21
C VAL A 93 -4.99 -6.05 0.80
N ASP A 94 -5.94 -6.06 -0.13
CA ASP A 94 -6.51 -7.31 -0.65
C ASP A 94 -5.46 -8.08 -1.49
N LEU A 95 -4.65 -7.39 -2.31
CA LEU A 95 -3.54 -8.00 -3.05
C LEU A 95 -2.44 -8.57 -2.13
N LEU A 96 -2.09 -7.88 -1.02
CA LEU A 96 -1.19 -8.42 -0.01
C LEU A 96 -1.68 -9.77 0.53
N LYS A 97 -2.99 -9.87 0.79
CA LYS A 97 -3.60 -11.09 1.30
C LYS A 97 -3.54 -12.21 0.25
N GLU A 98 -3.84 -11.90 -1.00
CA GLU A 98 -3.75 -12.84 -2.13
C GLU A 98 -2.32 -13.34 -2.34
N SER A 99 -1.33 -12.43 -2.26
CA SER A 99 0.10 -12.75 -2.34
C SER A 99 0.64 -13.56 -1.15
N GLY A 100 -0.17 -13.81 -0.13
CA GLY A 100 0.23 -14.52 1.08
C GLY A 100 0.99 -13.65 2.10
N ILE A 101 1.10 -12.34 1.86
CA ILE A 101 1.77 -11.37 2.73
C ILE A 101 0.85 -11.05 3.93
N ARG A 102 1.42 -11.03 5.12
CA ARG A 102 0.68 -10.82 6.37
C ARG A 102 1.15 -9.55 7.05
N SER A 103 0.39 -8.46 6.91
CA SER A 103 0.53 -7.25 7.74
C SER A 103 -0.75 -7.00 8.53
N LYS A 104 -0.65 -6.98 9.86
CA LYS A 104 -1.78 -6.62 10.73
C LYS A 104 -2.15 -5.15 10.57
N ALA A 105 -1.15 -4.29 10.43
CA ALA A 105 -1.32 -2.85 10.24
C ALA A 105 -2.07 -2.56 8.93
N ALA A 106 -1.64 -3.16 7.81
CA ALA A 106 -2.31 -3.03 6.51
C ALA A 106 -3.79 -3.45 6.57
N ARG A 107 -4.08 -4.58 7.21
CA ARG A 107 -5.48 -5.03 7.40
C ARG A 107 -6.29 -4.11 8.29
N SER A 108 -5.66 -3.44 9.25
CA SER A 108 -6.35 -2.46 10.09
C SER A 108 -6.70 -1.22 9.27
N ALA A 109 -5.70 -0.66 8.57
CA ALA A 109 -5.86 0.46 7.65
C ALA A 109 -6.97 0.21 6.61
N GLY A 110 -6.94 -0.94 5.93
CA GLY A 110 -7.96 -1.31 4.95
C GLY A 110 -9.37 -1.38 5.53
N ARG A 111 -9.55 -1.87 6.76
CA ARG A 111 -10.88 -1.88 7.43
C ARG A 111 -11.37 -0.48 7.79
N VAL A 112 -10.47 0.38 8.25
CA VAL A 112 -10.78 1.78 8.57
C VAL A 112 -11.24 2.51 7.32
N LEU A 113 -10.48 2.40 6.22
CA LEU A 113 -10.81 3.06 4.96
C LEU A 113 -12.11 2.54 4.33
N LYS A 114 -12.36 1.22 4.36
CA LYS A 114 -13.64 0.62 3.95
C LYS A 114 -14.82 1.27 4.68
N LYS A 115 -14.74 1.33 6.02
CA LYS A 115 -15.77 1.93 6.86
C LYS A 115 -15.96 3.42 6.61
N MET A 116 -14.88 4.20 6.47
CA MET A 116 -14.97 5.66 6.31
C MET A 116 -15.52 6.08 4.95
N ASN A 117 -15.27 5.29 3.90
CA ASN A 117 -15.62 5.65 2.53
C ASN A 117 -16.82 4.88 1.97
N ASN A 118 -17.47 4.05 2.78
CA ASN A 118 -18.57 3.17 2.38
C ASN A 118 -18.20 2.28 1.17
N ILE A 119 -17.00 1.67 1.22
CA ILE A 119 -16.47 0.74 0.20
C ILE A 119 -16.15 -0.64 0.78
#